data_AF-A0AAX3E0V2-F1
#
_entry.id   AF-A0AAX3E0V2-F1
#
_cell.length_a   1.000
_cell.length_b   1.000
_cell.length_c   1.000
_cell.angle_alpha   90.00
_cell.angle_beta   90.00
_cell.angle_gamma   90.00
#
_symmetry.space_group_name_H-M   'P 1'
#
loop_
_entity.id
_entity.type
_entity.pdbx_description
1 polymer ?
#
loop_
_entity_poly.entity_id
_entity_poly.type
_entity_poly.pdbx_seq_one_letter_code
_entity_poly.pdbx_strand_id
1 'polypeptide(L)'
;MEPKDTTTNEAFKGFTNEACPFLPCHRGVEREFNCLFCYCPLSAYQCPGPYKTFVDRNGLTRKDCSDCTLPHNGYRRSWNFIQRWLERPVPWDSQPQDPRRLKREVSESGD
;
A
#
# COMPACT_ATOMS: atom_id res chain seq x y z
N MET A 1 5.94 -16.85 13.27
CA MET A 1 6.49 -16.67 11.91
C MET A 1 7.98 -16.92 12.04
N GLU A 2 8.54 -17.81 11.22
CA GLU A 2 10.00 -17.87 11.03
C GLU A 2 10.54 -16.43 10.86
N PRO A 3 11.70 -16.09 11.45
CA PRO A 3 12.27 -14.77 11.25
C PRO A 3 12.49 -14.58 9.75
N LYS A 4 11.97 -13.49 9.17
CA LYS A 4 12.10 -13.19 7.74
C LYS A 4 13.57 -13.12 7.29
N ASP A 5 14.45 -13.00 8.27
CA ASP A 5 15.89 -12.81 8.17
C ASP A 5 16.66 -14.14 8.04
N THR A 6 15.99 -15.30 8.21
CA THR A 6 16.63 -16.63 8.16
C THR A 6 16.49 -17.33 6.81
N THR A 7 15.74 -16.77 5.86
CA THR A 7 15.52 -17.37 4.53
C THR A 7 16.07 -16.49 3.40
N THR A 8 16.68 -17.13 2.40
CA THR A 8 17.08 -16.47 1.14
C THR A 8 15.95 -16.45 0.11
N ASN A 9 14.85 -17.17 0.37
CA ASN A 9 13.70 -17.20 -0.50
C ASN A 9 12.84 -15.95 -0.29
N GLU A 10 12.78 -15.09 -1.31
CA GLU A 10 12.05 -13.82 -1.24
C GLU A 10 10.59 -13.88 -1.70
N ALA A 11 10.05 -15.06 -2.01
CA ALA A 11 8.66 -15.22 -2.45
C ALA A 11 7.64 -14.68 -1.44
N PHE A 12 8.01 -14.54 -0.15
CA PHE A 12 7.17 -13.89 0.86
C PHE A 12 6.94 -12.40 0.60
N LYS A 13 7.78 -11.75 -0.22
CA LYS A 13 7.66 -10.31 -0.54
C LYS A 13 6.58 -10.04 -1.57
N GLY A 14 6.22 -11.02 -2.41
CA GLY A 14 5.22 -10.84 -3.44
C GLY A 14 5.24 -11.93 -4.51
N PHE A 15 4.17 -11.96 -5.29
CA PHE A 15 4.02 -12.78 -6.48
C PHE A 15 3.03 -12.11 -7.43
N THR A 16 3.11 -12.42 -8.72
CA THR A 16 2.08 -12.08 -9.73
C THR A 16 1.28 -13.33 -10.04
N ASN A 17 -0.03 -13.26 -9.83
CA ASN A 17 -0.96 -14.28 -10.29
C ASN A 17 -1.28 -14.03 -11.77
N GLU A 18 -0.50 -14.60 -12.69
CA GLU A 18 -0.69 -14.43 -14.14
C GLU A 18 -2.03 -14.97 -14.65
N ALA A 19 -2.67 -15.90 -13.92
CA ALA A 19 -4.00 -16.42 -14.24
C ALA A 19 -5.15 -15.49 -13.78
N CYS A 20 -4.86 -14.38 -13.12
CA CYS A 20 -5.89 -13.45 -12.64
C CYS A 20 -6.57 -12.73 -13.83
N PRO A 21 -7.91 -12.81 -13.98
CA PRO A 21 -8.62 -12.18 -15.09
C PRO A 21 -8.63 -10.64 -15.00
N PHE A 22 -8.22 -10.08 -13.86
CA PHE A 22 -8.16 -8.65 -13.63
C PHE A 22 -6.76 -8.07 -13.86
N LEU A 23 -5.77 -8.87 -14.26
CA LEU A 23 -4.40 -8.40 -14.50
C LEU A 23 -4.27 -7.67 -15.87
N PRO A 24 -3.61 -6.50 -15.94
CA PRO A 24 -3.12 -5.68 -14.82
C PRO A 24 -4.27 -4.96 -14.10
N CYS A 25 -4.33 -5.07 -12.77
CA CYS A 25 -5.42 -4.46 -11.99
C CYS A 25 -5.39 -2.92 -12.00
N HIS A 26 -4.21 -2.31 -12.23
CA HIS A 26 -4.01 -0.87 -12.36
C HIS A 26 -3.19 -0.54 -13.60
N ARG A 27 -3.48 0.61 -14.24
CA ARG A 27 -2.70 1.12 -15.37
C ARG A 27 -1.32 1.60 -14.90
N GLY A 28 -0.29 1.37 -15.70
CA GLY A 28 1.08 1.83 -15.41
C GLY A 28 1.94 0.89 -14.57
N VAL A 29 1.49 -0.34 -14.32
CA VAL A 29 2.32 -1.41 -13.73
C VAL A 29 2.73 -2.37 -14.85
N GLU A 30 4.00 -2.31 -15.28
CA GLU A 30 4.43 -2.92 -16.55
C GLU A 30 5.12 -4.28 -16.43
N ARG A 31 5.51 -4.74 -15.23
CA ARG A 31 6.34 -5.96 -15.09
C ARG A 31 5.98 -6.88 -13.94
N GLU A 32 5.98 -6.36 -12.71
CA GLU A 32 5.82 -7.19 -11.51
C GLU A 32 4.68 -6.63 -10.64
N PHE A 33 3.54 -7.32 -10.65
CA PHE A 33 2.38 -6.95 -9.84
C PHE A 33 2.39 -7.73 -8.53
N ASN A 34 2.44 -7.05 -7.38
CA ASN A 34 2.37 -7.73 -6.09
C ASN A 34 0.91 -8.05 -5.70
N CYS A 35 0.47 -9.28 -5.95
CA CYS A 35 -0.88 -9.75 -5.63
C CYS A 35 -1.15 -9.91 -4.12
N LEU A 36 -0.11 -9.95 -3.27
CA LEU A 36 -0.31 -9.96 -1.81
C LEU A 36 -1.07 -8.72 -1.32
N PHE A 37 -0.96 -7.62 -2.05
CA PHE A 37 -1.55 -6.33 -1.68
C PHE A 37 -2.67 -5.91 -2.63
N CYS A 38 -3.34 -6.86 -3.31
CA CYS A 38 -4.55 -6.60 -4.13
C CYS A 38 -5.59 -5.76 -3.38
N TYR A 39 -5.65 -5.89 -2.06
CA TYR A 39 -6.26 -4.92 -1.18
C TYR A 39 -5.18 -4.10 -0.49
N CYS A 40 -5.35 -2.77 -0.45
CA CYS A 40 -4.40 -1.89 0.20
C CYS A 40 -4.31 -2.19 1.71
N PRO A 41 -3.18 -2.71 2.21
CA PRO A 41 -3.03 -2.99 3.64
C PRO A 41 -2.96 -1.71 4.48
N LEU A 42 -2.79 -0.55 3.84
CA LEU A 42 -2.79 0.77 4.48
C LEU A 42 -4.14 1.50 4.41
N SER A 43 -5.22 0.80 4.02
CA SER A 43 -6.55 1.41 3.87
C SER A 43 -7.09 2.07 5.14
N ALA A 44 -6.69 1.58 6.32
CA ALA A 44 -7.07 2.15 7.63
C ALA A 44 -6.05 3.14 8.23
N TYR A 45 -4.91 3.36 7.57
CA TYR A 45 -3.78 4.12 8.11
C TYR A 45 -3.44 5.32 7.24
N GLN A 46 -2.85 6.37 7.81
CA GLN A 46 -2.24 7.45 7.05
C GLN A 46 -1.15 6.88 6.15
N CYS A 47 -1.16 7.30 4.89
CA CYS A 47 -0.21 6.81 3.88
C CYS A 47 -0.06 7.84 2.76
N PRO A 48 1.04 7.81 1.99
CA PRO A 48 1.30 8.75 0.91
C PRO A 48 0.60 8.40 -0.40
N GLY A 49 -0.24 7.35 -0.41
CA GLY A 49 -0.95 6.93 -1.61
C GLY A 49 -1.86 8.03 -2.15
N PRO A 50 -2.08 8.12 -3.48
CA PRO A 50 -2.95 9.12 -4.09
C PRO A 50 -4.44 8.74 -3.94
N TYR A 51 -4.87 8.36 -2.73
CA TYR A 51 -6.24 7.94 -2.48
C TYR A 51 -7.19 9.13 -2.55
N LYS A 52 -8.40 8.86 -3.05
CA LYS A 52 -9.56 9.76 -2.94
C LYS A 52 -10.41 9.30 -1.75
N THR A 53 -11.45 10.08 -1.43
CA THR A 53 -12.40 9.72 -0.37
C THR A 53 -13.80 9.62 -0.94
N PHE A 54 -14.57 8.66 -0.43
CA PHE A 54 -15.99 8.52 -0.72
C PHE A 54 -16.74 8.14 0.55
N VAL A 55 -18.07 8.32 0.54
CA VAL A 55 -18.95 7.87 1.63
C VAL A 55 -19.58 6.55 1.20
N ASP A 56 -19.41 5.50 1.99
CA ASP A 56 -19.98 4.18 1.71
C ASP A 56 -21.50 4.14 2.01
N ARG A 57 -22.14 3.00 1.73
CA ARG A 57 -23.58 2.81 1.92
C ARG A 57 -24.04 2.96 3.38
N ASN A 58 -23.11 2.87 4.33
CA ASN A 58 -23.37 3.01 5.76
C ASN A 58 -23.09 4.43 6.26
N GLY A 59 -22.77 5.38 5.37
CA GLY A 59 -22.43 6.76 5.75
C GLY A 59 -21.01 6.94 6.26
N LEU A 60 -20.14 5.92 6.13
CA LEU A 60 -18.76 6.01 6.60
C LEU A 60 -17.83 6.51 5.49
N THR A 61 -16.98 7.48 5.81
CA THR A 61 -15.94 7.95 4.91
C THR A 61 -14.86 6.88 4.75
N ARG A 62 -14.55 6.51 3.51
CA ARG A 62 -13.59 5.46 3.13
C ARG A 62 -12.57 6.01 2.13
N LYS A 63 -11.40 5.37 2.09
CA LYS A 63 -10.40 5.61 1.05
C LYS A 63 -10.79 4.85 -0.22
N ASP A 64 -10.83 5.56 -1.34
CA ASP A 64 -10.77 4.99 -2.67
C ASP A 64 -9.30 4.96 -3.12
N CYS A 65 -8.75 3.76 -3.14
CA CYS A 65 -7.37 3.49 -3.54
C CYS A 65 -7.26 2.95 -4.97
N SER A 66 -8.33 2.98 -5.78
CA SER A 66 -8.37 2.35 -7.11
C SER A 66 -7.39 2.95 -8.13
N ASP A 67 -6.83 4.13 -7.87
CA ASP A 67 -5.79 4.76 -8.70
C ASP A 67 -4.37 4.59 -8.12
N CYS A 68 -4.19 3.85 -7.01
CA CYS A 68 -2.91 3.72 -6.32
C CYS A 68 -2.09 2.54 -6.84
N THR A 69 -0.87 2.82 -7.31
CA THR A 69 0.07 1.78 -7.81
C THR A 69 1.19 1.43 -6.82
N LEU A 70 1.30 2.14 -5.68
CA LEU A 70 2.34 1.91 -4.67
C LEU A 70 2.41 0.44 -4.16
N PRO A 71 1.30 -0.23 -3.82
CA PRO A 71 1.34 -1.62 -3.38
C PRO A 71 1.63 -2.62 -4.51
N HIS A 72 1.70 -2.18 -5.76
CA HIS A 72 1.73 -3.06 -6.94
C HIS A 72 2.94 -2.86 -7.85
N ASN A 73 3.86 -1.97 -7.54
CA ASN A 73 5.01 -1.65 -8.38
C ASN A 73 6.26 -2.43 -7.96
N GLY A 74 6.32 -3.71 -8.31
CA GLY A 74 7.43 -4.62 -8.00
C GLY A 74 7.39 -5.21 -6.59
N TYR A 75 7.74 -6.49 -6.44
CA TYR A 75 7.58 -7.20 -5.15
C TYR A 75 8.40 -6.57 -4.04
N ARG A 76 9.71 -6.35 -4.27
CA ARG A 76 10.63 -5.80 -3.27
C ARG A 76 10.24 -4.37 -2.87
N ARG A 77 9.95 -3.53 -3.86
CA ARG A 77 9.63 -2.12 -3.62
C ARG A 77 8.32 -1.97 -2.88
N SER A 78 7.26 -2.67 -3.32
CA SER A 78 5.96 -2.63 -2.64
C SER A 78 6.04 -3.24 -1.25
N TRP A 79 6.73 -4.37 -1.07
CA TRP A 79 6.93 -4.98 0.24
C TRP A 79 7.61 -4.01 1.22
N ASN A 80 8.78 -3.47 0.86
CA ASN A 80 9.52 -2.56 1.73
C ASN A 80 8.71 -1.30 2.05
N PHE A 81 7.97 -0.77 1.07
CA PHE A 81 7.10 0.38 1.26
C PHE A 81 5.98 0.10 2.26
N ILE A 82 5.26 -1.02 2.11
CA ILE A 82 4.19 -1.42 3.02
C ILE A 82 4.74 -1.69 4.43
N GLN A 83 5.84 -2.44 4.54
CA GLN A 83 6.46 -2.74 5.83
C GLN A 83 6.85 -1.47 6.59
N ARG A 84 7.51 -0.51 5.93
CA ARG A 84 7.88 0.77 6.53
C ARG A 84 6.68 1.53 7.11
N TRP A 85 5.52 1.49 6.43
CA TRP A 85 4.31 2.16 6.92
C TRP A 85 3.60 1.39 8.04
N LEU A 86 3.74 0.05 8.06
CA LEU A 86 3.19 -0.79 9.11
C LEU A 86 4.07 -0.87 10.37
N GLU A 87 5.34 -0.44 10.30
CA GLU A 87 6.24 -0.35 11.47
C GLU A 87 5.76 0.71 12.48
N ARG A 88 5.23 1.83 11.99
CA ARG A 88 4.69 2.92 12.82
C ARG A 88 3.37 3.43 12.23
N PRO A 89 2.28 2.63 12.29
CA PRO A 89 1.04 2.96 11.61
C PRO A 89 0.29 4.05 12.37
N VAL A 90 -0.04 5.14 11.68
CA VAL A 90 -0.92 6.19 12.20
C VAL A 90 -2.33 5.93 11.68
N PRO A 91 -3.37 5.80 12.54
CA PRO A 91 -4.75 5.66 12.07
C PRO A 91 -5.17 6.80 11.16
N TRP A 92 -5.88 6.49 10.08
CA TRP A 92 -6.41 7.51 9.18
C TRP A 92 -7.53 8.30 9.84
N ASP A 93 -7.51 9.63 9.66
CA ASP A 93 -8.40 10.60 10.30
C ASP A 93 -9.66 10.91 9.47
N SER A 94 -9.98 10.08 8.48
CA SER A 94 -11.10 10.26 7.55
C SER A 94 -11.03 11.52 6.66
N GLN A 95 -9.85 12.15 6.54
CA GLN A 95 -9.66 13.33 5.71
C GLN A 95 -9.16 12.98 4.29
N PRO A 96 -9.43 13.82 3.28
CA PRO A 96 -8.81 13.71 1.97
C PRO A 96 -7.29 13.76 2.04
N GLN A 97 -6.62 13.20 1.04
CA GLN A 97 -5.17 13.24 0.96
C GLN A 97 -4.65 14.68 0.90
N ASP A 98 -3.71 15.02 1.77
CA ASP A 98 -3.03 16.30 1.81
C ASP A 98 -1.51 16.08 1.74
N PRO A 99 -0.86 16.42 0.61
CA PRO A 99 0.58 16.26 0.43
C PRO A 99 1.43 16.91 1.53
N ARG A 100 0.91 17.93 2.23
CA ARG A 100 1.63 18.62 3.30
C ARG A 100 1.76 17.76 4.56
N ARG A 101 0.81 16.87 4.82
CA ARG A 101 0.80 15.99 6.02
C ARG A 101 1.91 14.95 5.97
N LEU A 102 2.19 14.44 4.77
CA LEU A 102 3.26 13.47 4.53
C LEU A 102 4.64 14.05 4.80
N LYS A 103 4.83 15.35 4.52
CA LYS A 103 6.10 16.04 4.76
C LYS A 103 6.44 16.08 6.26
N ARG A 104 5.42 16.14 7.12
CA ARG A 104 5.57 16.19 8.59
C ARG A 104 5.96 14.83 9.17
N GLU A 105 5.33 13.75 8.70
CA GLU A 105 5.69 12.37 9.13
C GLU A 105 7.11 11.98 8.71
N VAL A 106 7.57 12.41 7.52
CA VAL A 106 8.94 12.14 7.06
C VAL A 106 9.98 12.97 7.83
N SER A 107 9.66 14.21 8.23
CA SER A 107 10.58 15.02 9.05
C SER A 107 10.68 14.54 10.50
N GLU A 108 9.65 13.90 11.04
CA GLU A 108 9.60 13.40 12.42
C GLU A 108 10.15 11.96 12.58
N SER A 109 10.42 11.27 11.47
CA SER A 109 10.96 9.89 11.44
C SER A 109 12.43 9.80 11.03
N GLY A 110 13.11 10.94 10.92
CA GLY A 110 14.51 11.06 10.48
C GLY A 110 15.52 11.42 11.56
N ASP A 111 15.17 11.26 12.84
CA ASP A 111 16.08 11.35 14.00
C ASP A 111 16.18 9.98 14.69
#